data_AF-A0A831KHK7-F1
#
_entry.id   AF-A0A831KHK7-F1
#
_cell.length_a   1.000
_cell.length_b   1.000
_cell.length_c   1.000
_cell.angle_alpha   90.00
_cell.angle_beta   90.00
_cell.angle_gamma   90.00
#
_symmetry.space_group_name_H-M   'P 1'
#
loop_
_entity.id
_entity.type
_entity.pdbx_description
1 polymer ?
#
loop_
_entity_poly.entity_id
_entity_poly.type
_entity_poly.pdbx_seq_one_letter_code
_entity_poly.pdbx_strand_id
1 'polypeptide(L)'
;MRSFNYTGRKKITHDNILLAIYTDSEGKNTFKAEFDLSEYKFPSESKVVVEAYYQANWMRFNFGTIDQQISPDQTNLDEFVDAEDIRFRVKITDSGADKILGLADKIKPIVNDKDESDVENILPTKSDDLNGAIWKLDYTAECPTLILDKTIGDKNTIFLDEEFLTLVVPA
;
A
#
# COMPACT_ATOMS: atom_id res chain seq x y z
N MET A 1 4.48 20.68 -15.58
CA MET A 1 3.97 21.82 -14.78
C MET A 1 4.60 21.74 -13.39
N ARG A 2 5.34 22.76 -12.95
CA ARG A 2 6.13 22.75 -11.70
C ARG A 2 5.16 22.95 -10.52
N SER A 3 5.00 21.97 -9.63
CA SER A 3 4.10 22.13 -8.48
C SER A 3 4.74 23.05 -7.45
N PHE A 4 4.15 24.22 -7.20
CA PHE A 4 4.61 25.11 -6.13
C PHE A 4 4.21 24.51 -4.77
N ASN A 5 5.21 24.28 -3.90
CA ASN A 5 4.98 23.88 -2.52
C ASN A 5 4.67 25.12 -1.67
N TYR A 6 3.40 25.56 -1.70
CA TYR A 6 2.95 26.77 -0.99
C TYR A 6 2.89 26.61 0.54
N THR A 7 2.96 25.37 1.06
CA THR A 7 2.81 25.09 2.50
C THR A 7 4.08 24.63 3.19
N GLY A 8 5.16 24.40 2.45
CA GLY A 8 6.36 23.73 2.97
C GLY A 8 6.11 22.26 3.31
N ARG A 9 5.11 21.61 2.67
CA ARG A 9 4.71 20.23 2.99
C ARG A 9 5.86 19.26 2.76
N LYS A 10 5.96 18.27 3.65
CA LYS A 10 6.86 17.13 3.52
C LYS A 10 6.29 16.17 2.48
N LYS A 11 7.14 15.68 1.58
CA LYS A 11 6.77 14.56 0.70
C LYS A 11 6.86 13.29 1.55
N ILE A 12 5.78 12.51 1.59
CA ILE A 12 5.75 11.19 2.20
C ILE A 12 6.06 10.18 1.09
N THR A 13 7.00 9.27 1.32
CA THR A 13 7.36 8.22 0.36
C THR A 13 6.28 7.14 0.33
N HIS A 14 6.18 6.43 -0.80
CA HIS A 14 5.18 5.36 -0.94
C HIS A 14 5.52 4.16 -0.04
N ASP A 15 6.80 3.90 0.24
CA ASP A 15 7.25 2.79 1.10
C ASP A 15 6.75 2.89 2.55
N ASN A 16 6.33 4.09 2.97
CA ASN A 16 5.74 4.32 4.28
C ASN A 16 4.21 4.15 4.30
N ILE A 17 3.60 3.70 3.20
CA ILE A 17 2.15 3.58 3.06
C ILE A 17 1.80 2.24 2.43
N LEU A 18 1.06 1.41 3.17
CA LEU A 18 0.42 0.21 2.63
C LEU A 18 -1.05 0.53 2.34
N LEU A 19 -1.51 0.31 1.11
CA LEU A 19 -2.90 0.47 0.72
C LEU A 19 -3.33 -0.74 -0.10
N ALA A 20 -4.38 -1.43 0.37
CA ALA A 20 -4.91 -2.62 -0.28
C ALA A 20 -6.42 -2.49 -0.50
N ILE A 21 -6.88 -2.73 -1.72
CA ILE A 21 -8.30 -2.90 -2.06
C ILE A 21 -8.62 -4.40 -2.03
N TYR A 22 -9.74 -4.73 -1.41
CA TYR A 22 -10.32 -6.06 -1.39
C TYR A 22 -11.83 -5.97 -1.50
N THR A 23 -12.46 -7.08 -1.86
CA THR A 23 -13.91 -7.22 -1.92
C THR A 23 -14.42 -7.74 -0.57
N ASP A 24 -15.38 -7.06 0.04
CA ASP A 24 -16.01 -7.50 1.28
C ASP A 24 -16.99 -8.66 1.07
N SER A 25 -17.57 -9.17 2.17
CA SER A 25 -18.56 -10.25 2.12
C SER A 25 -19.86 -9.92 1.38
N GLU A 26 -20.14 -8.62 1.13
CA GLU A 26 -21.28 -8.16 0.36
C GLU A 26 -20.96 -7.94 -1.13
N GLY A 27 -19.73 -8.23 -1.55
CA GLY A 27 -19.28 -8.02 -2.93
C GLY A 27 -18.90 -6.57 -3.25
N LYS A 28 -18.70 -5.72 -2.24
CA LYS A 28 -18.33 -4.31 -2.42
C LYS A 28 -16.82 -4.12 -2.29
N ASN A 29 -16.28 -3.26 -3.14
CA ASN A 29 -14.88 -2.84 -3.03
C ASN A 29 -14.70 -2.00 -1.77
N THR A 30 -13.73 -2.37 -0.94
CA THR A 30 -13.32 -1.65 0.26
C THR A 30 -11.79 -1.61 0.34
N PHE A 31 -11.23 -0.84 1.25
CA PHE A 31 -9.78 -0.78 1.40
C PHE A 31 -9.31 -0.76 2.86
N LYS A 32 -8.06 -1.20 3.03
CA LYS A 32 -7.26 -1.05 4.25
C LYS A 32 -6.06 -0.15 3.98
N ALA A 33 -5.65 0.58 5.00
CA ALA A 33 -4.52 1.48 4.93
C ALA A 33 -3.67 1.40 6.21
N GLU A 34 -2.36 1.32 6.06
CA GLU A 34 -1.40 1.41 7.15
C GLU A 34 -0.32 2.45 6.81
N PHE A 35 0.19 3.15 7.83
CA PHE A 35 1.11 4.26 7.64
C PHE A 35 2.25 4.23 8.66
N ASP A 36 3.49 4.28 8.18
CA ASP A 36 4.64 4.61 9.03
C ASP A 36 5.03 6.08 8.85
N LEU A 37 4.56 6.93 9.76
CA LEU A 37 4.76 8.38 9.70
C LEU A 37 5.78 8.90 10.71
N SER A 38 6.46 7.99 11.42
CA SER A 38 7.30 8.29 12.58
C SER A 38 8.48 9.21 12.23
N GLU A 39 9.16 8.93 11.12
CA GLU A 39 10.35 9.66 10.66
C GLU A 39 10.05 11.12 10.27
N TYR A 40 8.80 11.41 9.90
CA TYR A 40 8.39 12.72 9.41
C TYR A 40 8.16 13.73 10.51
N LYS A 41 8.03 13.33 11.78
CA LYS A 41 7.85 14.23 12.95
C LYS A 41 6.74 15.26 12.71
N PHE A 42 5.56 14.79 12.30
CA PHE A 42 4.37 15.63 12.23
C PHE A 42 3.85 15.93 13.65
N PRO A 43 3.15 17.06 13.87
CA PRO A 43 2.47 17.31 15.15
C PRO A 43 1.47 16.20 15.48
N SER A 44 1.39 15.78 16.75
CA SER A 44 0.55 14.67 17.23
C SER A 44 -0.92 14.80 16.84
N GLU A 45 -1.46 16.01 16.92
CA GLU A 45 -2.87 16.32 16.61
C GLU A 45 -3.15 16.46 15.09
N SER A 46 -2.14 16.34 14.24
CA SER A 46 -2.34 16.45 12.79
C SER A 46 -3.20 15.29 12.31
N LYS A 47 -4.15 15.56 11.43
CA LYS A 47 -5.08 14.55 10.92
C LYS A 47 -4.44 13.74 9.80
N VAL A 48 -4.68 12.44 9.82
CA VAL A 48 -4.33 11.52 8.72
C VAL A 48 -5.56 11.36 7.84
N VAL A 49 -5.47 11.78 6.58
CA VAL A 49 -6.59 11.77 5.64
C VAL A 49 -6.19 10.97 4.41
N VAL A 50 -7.01 9.99 4.06
CA VAL A 50 -6.87 9.21 2.83
C VAL A 50 -7.95 9.64 1.84
N GLU A 51 -7.55 9.91 0.61
CA GLU A 51 -8.45 10.18 -0.51
C GLU A 51 -8.27 9.10 -1.57
N ALA A 52 -9.34 8.38 -1.89
CA ALA A 52 -9.44 7.56 -3.09
C ALA A 52 -9.95 8.45 -4.24
N TYR A 53 -9.38 8.34 -5.43
CA TYR A 53 -9.82 9.15 -6.56
C TYR A 53 -9.59 8.46 -7.92
N TYR A 54 -10.48 8.79 -8.86
CA TYR A 54 -10.38 8.47 -10.28
C TYR A 54 -11.06 9.57 -11.09
N GLN A 55 -10.32 10.21 -11.99
CA GLN A 55 -10.80 11.37 -12.76
C GLN A 55 -11.40 12.47 -11.87
N ALA A 56 -12.71 12.73 -11.97
CA ALA A 56 -13.43 13.73 -11.19
C ALA A 56 -14.05 13.18 -9.90
N ASN A 57 -14.10 11.85 -9.73
CA ASN A 57 -14.67 11.20 -8.56
C ASN A 57 -13.62 11.05 -7.47
N TRP A 58 -13.99 11.34 -6.23
CA TRP A 58 -13.12 11.15 -5.08
C TRP A 58 -13.92 10.91 -3.81
N MET A 59 -13.40 10.05 -2.95
CA MET A 59 -13.92 9.77 -1.61
C MET A 59 -12.84 10.06 -0.58
N ARG A 60 -13.22 10.58 0.59
CA ARG A 60 -12.30 10.98 1.65
C ARG A 60 -12.61 10.27 2.95
N PHE A 61 -11.57 9.73 3.56
CA PHE A 61 -11.60 8.91 4.75
C PHE A 61 -10.66 9.52 5.81
N ASN A 62 -11.15 9.65 7.04
CA ASN A 62 -10.37 10.18 8.15
C ASN A 62 -9.81 9.02 8.99
N PHE A 63 -8.49 8.93 9.05
CA PHE A 63 -7.75 7.88 9.77
C PHE A 63 -7.28 8.35 11.16
N GLY A 64 -7.96 9.35 11.73
CA GLY A 64 -7.63 9.90 13.04
C GLY A 64 -6.47 10.89 12.98
N THR A 65 -5.59 10.84 13.98
CA THR A 65 -4.44 11.74 14.12
C THR A 65 -3.13 10.99 14.05
N ILE A 66 -2.00 11.72 14.02
CA ILE A 66 -0.66 11.11 14.06
C ILE A 66 -0.48 10.24 15.32
N ASP A 67 -1.01 10.68 16.46
CA ASP A 67 -0.90 9.97 17.73
C ASP A 67 -1.96 8.87 17.90
N GLN A 68 -3.12 9.02 17.25
CA GLN A 68 -4.23 8.08 17.31
C GLN A 68 -4.69 7.73 15.89
N GLN A 69 -3.92 6.87 15.23
CA GLN A 69 -4.29 6.35 13.92
C GLN A 69 -5.39 5.30 14.09
N ILE A 70 -6.58 5.60 13.59
CA ILE A 70 -7.77 4.77 13.74
C ILE A 70 -8.41 4.62 12.37
N SER A 71 -8.58 3.39 11.89
CA SER A 71 -9.32 3.14 10.65
C SER A 71 -10.77 3.61 10.82
N PRO A 72 -11.36 4.33 9.86
CA PRO A 72 -12.77 4.66 9.88
C PRO A 72 -13.62 3.39 9.83
N ASP A 73 -14.84 3.45 10.37
CA ASP A 73 -15.80 2.34 10.41
C ASP A 73 -16.22 1.86 9.01
N GLN A 74 -16.13 2.75 8.02
CA GLN A 74 -16.49 2.47 6.63
C GLN A 74 -15.41 2.96 5.68
N THR A 75 -14.89 2.03 4.89
CA THR A 75 -13.88 2.26 3.83
C THR A 75 -14.37 1.79 2.46
N ASN A 76 -15.69 1.66 2.29
CA ASN A 76 -16.30 1.26 1.02
C ASN A 76 -16.00 2.29 -0.08
N LEU A 77 -15.72 1.78 -1.28
CA LEU A 77 -15.36 2.54 -2.46
C LEU A 77 -16.56 2.69 -3.42
N ASP A 78 -17.72 3.06 -2.85
CA ASP A 78 -19.02 3.02 -3.53
C ASP A 78 -19.15 3.98 -4.74
N GLU A 79 -18.27 4.97 -4.87
CA GLU A 79 -18.24 5.88 -6.04
C GLU A 79 -17.40 5.36 -7.23
N PHE A 80 -16.83 4.16 -7.11
CA PHE A 80 -15.96 3.58 -8.11
C PHE A 80 -16.49 2.23 -8.61
N VAL A 81 -16.51 2.06 -9.94
CA VAL A 81 -16.96 0.82 -10.59
C VAL A 81 -15.82 -0.19 -10.65
N ASP A 82 -14.62 0.25 -11.04
CA ASP A 82 -13.45 -0.61 -11.25
C ASP A 82 -12.30 -0.23 -10.29
N ALA A 83 -11.80 -1.21 -9.53
CA ALA A 83 -10.74 -1.01 -8.55
C ALA A 83 -9.37 -0.68 -9.19
N GLU A 84 -9.09 -1.18 -10.40
CA GLU A 84 -7.79 -1.04 -11.08
C GLU A 84 -7.40 0.43 -11.36
N ASP A 85 -8.41 1.26 -11.57
CA ASP A 85 -8.27 2.65 -11.97
C ASP A 85 -8.16 3.61 -10.77
N ILE A 86 -8.47 3.12 -9.58
CA ILE A 86 -8.43 3.92 -8.34
C ILE A 86 -6.99 4.26 -8.00
N ARG A 87 -6.77 5.52 -7.62
CA ARG A 87 -5.53 5.99 -7.02
C ARG A 87 -5.82 6.57 -5.65
N PHE A 88 -4.81 6.52 -4.79
CA PHE A 88 -4.91 7.07 -3.46
C PHE A 88 -3.95 8.23 -3.25
N ARG A 89 -4.33 9.10 -2.33
CA ARG A 89 -3.51 10.17 -1.79
C ARG A 89 -3.66 10.18 -0.28
N VAL A 90 -2.53 10.27 0.42
CA VAL A 90 -2.50 10.44 1.87
C VAL A 90 -2.05 11.88 2.17
N LYS A 91 -2.86 12.58 2.96
CA LYS A 91 -2.60 13.94 3.41
C LYS A 91 -2.47 13.95 4.93
N ILE A 92 -1.47 14.67 5.40
CA ILE A 92 -1.37 15.07 6.81
C ILE A 92 -1.77 16.53 6.89
N THR A 93 -2.84 16.83 7.61
CA THR A 93 -3.36 18.20 7.74
C THR A 93 -3.26 18.71 9.16
N ASP A 94 -3.02 20.01 9.29
CA ASP A 94 -3.07 20.70 10.57
C ASP A 94 -4.50 20.68 11.14
N SER A 95 -4.64 20.55 12.46
CA SER A 95 -5.92 20.34 13.15
C SER A 95 -6.86 21.55 13.05
N GLY A 96 -6.31 22.76 12.94
CA GLY A 96 -7.07 24.02 12.96
C GLY A 96 -7.31 24.71 11.61
N ALA A 97 -6.49 24.45 10.59
CA ALA A 97 -6.52 25.21 9.33
C ALA A 97 -6.60 24.34 8.06
N ASP A 98 -6.71 23.01 8.20
CA ASP A 98 -6.64 22.02 7.10
C ASP A 98 -5.43 22.23 6.17
N LYS A 99 -4.39 22.89 6.68
CA LYS A 99 -3.15 23.13 5.95
C LYS A 99 -2.45 21.80 5.75
N ILE A 100 -2.13 21.47 4.50
CA ILE A 100 -1.40 20.24 4.16
C ILE A 100 0.06 20.38 4.64
N LEU A 101 0.42 19.58 5.65
CA LEU A 101 1.75 19.44 6.22
C LEU A 101 2.54 18.30 5.57
N GLY A 102 1.86 17.24 5.13
CA GLY A 102 2.44 16.07 4.50
C GLY A 102 1.60 15.57 3.33
N LEU A 103 2.25 15.05 2.29
CA LEU A 103 1.57 14.53 1.11
C LEU A 103 2.32 13.35 0.50
N ALA A 104 1.62 12.22 0.38
CA ALA A 104 1.90 11.17 -0.61
C ALA A 104 0.75 11.14 -1.61
N ASP A 105 1.06 11.09 -2.90
CA ASP A 105 0.09 11.22 -3.98
C ASP A 105 0.32 10.16 -5.06
N LYS A 106 -0.70 9.86 -5.86
CA LYS A 106 -0.68 8.87 -6.94
C LYS A 106 -0.26 7.48 -6.48
N ILE A 107 -0.65 7.10 -5.26
CA ILE A 107 -0.37 5.78 -4.71
C ILE A 107 -1.27 4.78 -5.45
N LYS A 108 -0.67 3.74 -6.01
CA LYS A 108 -1.42 2.64 -6.61
C LYS A 108 -1.68 1.59 -5.52
N PRO A 109 -2.94 1.20 -5.28
CA PRO A 109 -3.24 0.18 -4.29
C PRO A 109 -2.78 -1.19 -4.78
N ILE A 110 -2.54 -2.08 -3.83
CA ILE A 110 -2.53 -3.53 -4.07
C ILE A 110 -4.00 -3.94 -4.25
N VAL A 111 -4.31 -4.72 -5.28
CA VAL A 111 -5.68 -5.19 -5.56
C VAL A 111 -5.68 -6.70 -5.39
N ASN A 112 -6.32 -7.18 -4.34
CA ASN A 112 -6.47 -8.61 -4.07
C ASN A 112 -7.81 -9.06 -4.63
N ASP A 113 -7.80 -9.43 -5.91
CA ASP A 113 -8.97 -9.95 -6.60
C ASP A 113 -8.90 -11.48 -6.60
N LYS A 114 -9.47 -12.08 -5.54
CA LYS A 114 -9.91 -13.50 -5.36
C LYS A 114 -9.21 -14.34 -4.29
N ASP A 115 -10.09 -14.99 -3.52
CA ASP A 115 -10.02 -16.19 -2.67
C ASP A 115 -9.08 -16.22 -1.46
N GLU A 116 -9.70 -16.53 -0.30
CA GLU A 116 -9.14 -16.72 1.05
C GLU A 116 -8.12 -17.89 1.19
N SER A 117 -7.43 -18.28 0.10
CA SER A 117 -6.39 -19.33 0.13
C SER A 117 -5.00 -18.85 -0.28
N ASP A 118 -4.83 -17.60 -0.68
CA ASP A 118 -3.50 -17.04 -0.90
C ASP A 118 -2.92 -16.56 0.44
N VAL A 119 -1.97 -17.34 0.96
CA VAL A 119 -1.03 -16.85 1.96
C VAL A 119 -0.34 -15.63 1.33
N GLU A 120 -0.77 -14.44 1.76
CA GLU A 120 -0.29 -13.17 1.19
C GLU A 120 1.23 -13.06 1.37
N ASN A 121 1.96 -13.05 0.25
CA ASN A 121 3.40 -12.95 0.26
C ASN A 121 3.81 -11.55 0.78
N ILE A 122 4.60 -11.53 1.86
CA ILE A 122 5.14 -10.31 2.50
C ILE A 122 5.91 -9.43 1.49
N LEU A 123 6.45 -10.04 0.42
CA LEU A 123 7.18 -9.35 -0.63
C LEU A 123 6.55 -9.54 -2.01
N PRO A 124 6.53 -8.50 -2.86
CA PRO A 124 6.23 -8.65 -4.28
C PRO A 124 7.11 -9.72 -4.92
N THR A 125 6.52 -10.68 -5.62
CA THR A 125 7.24 -11.83 -6.19
C THR A 125 7.22 -11.84 -7.73
N LYS A 126 8.39 -11.91 -8.37
CA LYS A 126 8.56 -12.03 -9.82
C LYS A 126 9.28 -13.32 -10.18
N SER A 127 9.10 -13.79 -11.42
CA SER A 127 9.88 -14.89 -11.98
C SER A 127 10.81 -14.37 -13.06
N ASP A 128 12.07 -14.76 -13.02
CA ASP A 128 13.08 -14.38 -14.03
C ASP A 128 14.13 -15.49 -14.20
N ASP A 129 14.99 -15.39 -15.21
CA ASP A 129 16.14 -16.29 -15.36
C ASP A 129 17.27 -15.87 -14.41
N LEU A 130 17.56 -16.70 -13.42
CA LEU A 130 18.57 -16.42 -12.41
C LEU A 130 19.91 -17.12 -12.68
N ASN A 131 20.11 -17.68 -13.89
CA ASN A 131 21.36 -18.32 -14.31
C ASN A 131 21.91 -19.33 -13.27
N GLY A 132 21.02 -20.14 -12.69
CA GLY A 132 21.37 -21.23 -11.76
C GLY A 132 21.17 -20.92 -10.27
N ALA A 133 20.82 -19.68 -9.89
CA ALA A 133 20.30 -19.41 -8.55
C ALA A 133 18.79 -19.70 -8.49
N ILE A 134 18.28 -20.10 -7.32
CA ILE A 134 16.85 -20.45 -7.15
C ILE A 134 16.02 -19.20 -6.85
N TRP A 135 16.57 -18.26 -6.09
CA TRP A 135 15.92 -16.99 -5.78
C TRP A 135 16.95 -15.89 -5.53
N LYS A 136 16.53 -14.63 -5.63
CA LYS A 136 17.28 -13.47 -5.18
C LYS A 136 16.35 -12.37 -4.69
N LEU A 137 16.82 -11.53 -3.77
CA LEU A 137 16.15 -10.28 -3.43
C LEU A 137 16.73 -9.14 -4.26
N ASP A 138 15.86 -8.46 -5.00
CA ASP A 138 16.19 -7.25 -5.73
C ASP A 138 15.84 -6.03 -4.90
N TYR A 139 16.89 -5.39 -4.37
CA TYR A 139 16.80 -4.15 -3.60
C TYR A 139 16.90 -2.89 -4.48
N THR A 140 17.07 -3.04 -5.79
CA THR A 140 17.25 -1.91 -6.73
C THR A 140 15.93 -1.39 -7.29
N ALA A 141 14.87 -2.19 -7.20
CA ALA A 141 13.50 -1.77 -7.48
C ALA A 141 13.01 -0.78 -6.39
N GLU A 142 11.98 0.02 -6.70
CA GLU A 142 11.37 0.94 -5.73
C GLU A 142 10.85 0.21 -4.48
N CYS A 143 10.57 -1.09 -4.55
CA CYS A 143 10.26 -1.95 -3.41
C CYS A 143 11.07 -3.26 -3.49
N PRO A 144 11.64 -3.76 -2.38
CA PRO A 144 12.36 -5.04 -2.36
C PRO A 144 11.50 -6.16 -2.94
N THR A 145 11.96 -6.75 -4.04
CA THR A 145 11.20 -7.74 -4.80
C THR A 145 11.89 -9.10 -4.70
N LEU A 146 11.14 -10.13 -4.30
CA LEU A 146 11.61 -11.50 -4.39
C LEU A 146 11.56 -11.95 -5.85
N ILE A 147 12.71 -12.31 -6.42
CA ILE A 147 12.79 -12.87 -7.76
C ILE A 147 13.06 -14.36 -7.61
N LEU A 148 12.15 -15.19 -8.11
CA LEU A 148 12.29 -16.64 -8.20
C LEU A 148 12.77 -17.02 -9.60
N ASP A 149 13.54 -18.10 -9.71
CA ASP A 149 13.90 -18.62 -11.02
C ASP A 149 12.66 -19.14 -11.77
N LYS A 150 12.57 -18.83 -13.05
CA LYS A 150 11.43 -19.21 -13.91
C LYS A 150 11.26 -20.74 -14.06
N THR A 151 12.27 -21.54 -13.77
CA THR A 151 12.23 -23.01 -13.89
C THR A 151 11.51 -23.70 -12.73
N ILE A 152 11.20 -22.97 -11.64
CA ILE A 152 10.70 -23.56 -10.38
C ILE A 152 9.18 -23.87 -10.45
N GLY A 153 8.49 -23.51 -11.54
CA GLY A 153 7.09 -23.89 -11.74
C GLY A 153 6.10 -22.97 -11.02
N ASP A 154 4.97 -23.52 -10.57
CA ASP A 154 3.88 -22.74 -9.98
C ASP A 154 4.28 -22.15 -8.61
N LYS A 155 4.26 -20.82 -8.53
CA LYS A 155 4.67 -20.02 -7.36
C LYS A 155 3.92 -20.44 -6.10
N ASN A 156 2.63 -20.72 -6.23
CA ASN A 156 1.78 -21.06 -5.09
C ASN A 156 2.11 -22.44 -4.50
N THR A 157 2.74 -23.32 -5.29
CA THR A 157 3.14 -24.65 -4.81
C THR A 157 4.44 -24.59 -4.01
N ILE A 158 5.34 -23.65 -4.31
CA ILE A 158 6.65 -23.49 -3.64
C ILE A 158 6.48 -22.86 -2.26
N PHE A 159 5.60 -21.86 -2.12
CA PHE A 159 5.33 -21.23 -0.83
C PHE A 159 4.60 -22.14 0.17
N LEU A 160 4.06 -23.26 -0.30
CA LEU A 160 3.47 -24.32 0.52
C LEU A 160 4.46 -25.46 0.84
N ASP A 161 5.69 -25.39 0.31
CA ASP A 161 6.73 -26.38 0.57
C ASP A 161 7.42 -26.08 1.92
N GLU A 162 7.27 -27.00 2.88
CA GLU A 162 7.84 -26.89 4.23
C GLU A 162 9.38 -26.77 4.21
N GLU A 163 10.07 -27.38 3.24
CA GLU A 163 11.52 -27.28 3.10
C GLU A 163 11.95 -25.88 2.63
N PHE A 164 11.15 -25.24 1.77
CA PHE A 164 11.42 -23.88 1.30
C PHE A 164 11.16 -22.85 2.41
N LEU A 165 10.07 -22.98 3.16
CA LEU A 165 9.74 -22.08 4.27
C LEU A 165 10.82 -22.08 5.36
N THR A 166 11.42 -23.24 5.65
CA THR A 166 12.50 -23.35 6.65
C THR A 166 13.82 -22.72 6.21
N LEU A 167 14.04 -22.48 4.91
CA LEU A 167 15.25 -21.86 4.37
C LEU A 167 15.16 -20.33 4.22
N VAL A 168 13.94 -19.77 4.18
CA VAL A 168 13.69 -18.35 3.85
C VAL A 168 13.27 -17.53 5.08
N VAL A 169 12.73 -18.15 6.13
CA VAL A 169 12.42 -17.46 7.39
C VAL A 169 13.74 -17.14 8.12
N PRO A 170 14.03 -15.88 8.45
CA PRO A 170 15.22 -15.54 9.21
C PRO A 170 15.14 -16.16 10.61
N ALA A 171 16.22 -16.82 11.03
CA ALA A 171 16.47 -17.17 12.42
C ALA A 171 16.84 -15.92 13.26
#